data_AF-A0A7S2F8Z4-F1
#
_entry.id   AF-A0A7S2F8Z4-F1
#
_cell.length_a   1.000
_cell.length_b   1.000
_cell.length_c   1.000
_cell.angle_alpha   90.00
_cell.angle_beta   90.00
_cell.angle_gamma   90.00
#
_symmetry.space_group_name_H-M   'P 1'
#
loop_
_entity.id
_entity.type
_entity.pdbx_description
1 polymer ?
#
loop_
_entity_poly.entity_id
_entity_poly.type
_entity_poly.pdbx_seq_one_letter_code
_entity_poly.pdbx_strand_id
1 'polypeptide(L)'
;MVTSVGMTSAVSSSSSGASMAPASSAPAHTPVPSPSPMPTTSMPMMPAPSVGPTPTPASPAAVMPECLRSIAAQLGESLTAANFNEAFQQVLSLTELEGVVYMCRTCEPSAAAPELSQLVLLSLLSQLNTYMQEGKMMPGTPESSAVLSWIAEGAEAVDPSDQQFSAAARSILDGLNQTLRDTLTSVPGHADYNAVRRSAMAVHLALRAL
;
A
#
# COMPACT_ATOMS: atom_id res chain seq x y z
N MET A 1 17.32 25.42 -51.44
CA MET A 1 16.03 26.15 -51.50
C MET A 1 15.32 25.84 -50.18
N VAL A 2 15.48 26.67 -49.12
CA VAL A 2 14.74 27.94 -48.84
C VAL A 2 13.24 27.62 -48.61
N THR A 3 12.50 27.97 -47.56
CA THR A 3 12.66 28.70 -46.28
C THR A 3 11.30 28.59 -45.53
N SER A 4 11.27 28.89 -44.22
CA SER A 4 10.21 29.54 -43.40
C SER A 4 9.93 28.72 -42.14
N VAL A 5 10.38 29.05 -40.91
CA VAL A 5 10.37 30.30 -40.11
C VAL A 5 8.96 30.87 -39.89
N GLY A 6 8.54 30.83 -38.62
CA GLY A 6 7.40 31.54 -38.06
C GLY A 6 7.56 31.63 -36.54
N MET A 7 8.23 32.68 -36.07
CA MET A 7 8.24 33.17 -34.69
C MET A 7 7.16 34.25 -34.55
N THR A 8 6.41 34.29 -33.46
CA THR A 8 5.91 35.55 -32.86
C THR A 8 5.68 35.40 -31.34
N SER A 9 6.30 36.32 -30.62
CA SER A 9 6.25 36.69 -29.19
C SER A 9 4.85 37.23 -28.77
N ALA A 10 4.49 37.67 -27.56
CA ALA A 10 5.12 38.01 -26.27
C ALA A 10 3.99 38.21 -25.21
N VAL A 11 4.40 38.42 -23.94
CA VAL A 11 3.86 39.36 -22.91
C VAL A 11 2.48 39.02 -22.27
N SER A 12 2.31 38.91 -20.94
CA SER A 12 2.57 39.94 -19.92
C SER A 12 2.59 39.41 -18.49
N SER A 13 3.37 40.11 -17.67
CA SER A 13 3.56 40.06 -16.21
C SER A 13 2.35 40.59 -15.41
N SER A 14 2.30 40.27 -14.10
CA SER A 14 1.90 41.12 -12.93
C SER A 14 1.51 40.18 -11.75
N SER A 15 2.25 40.02 -10.65
CA SER A 15 2.68 40.92 -9.55
C SER A 15 1.81 40.80 -8.29
N SER A 16 2.44 40.28 -7.22
CA SER A 16 2.48 40.75 -5.82
C SER A 16 1.21 41.08 -5.04
N GLY A 17 1.12 40.51 -3.83
CA GLY A 17 0.19 40.98 -2.79
C GLY A 17 0.26 40.23 -1.46
N ALA A 18 1.40 40.28 -0.77
CA ALA A 18 1.47 40.02 0.67
C ALA A 18 1.00 41.27 1.44
N SER A 19 0.22 41.09 2.50
CA SER A 19 -0.04 42.14 3.49
C SER A 19 -0.29 41.55 4.88
N MET A 20 0.42 42.12 5.85
CA MET A 20 0.45 41.79 7.26
C MET A 20 -0.74 42.39 8.04
N ALA A 21 -0.91 41.90 9.27
CA ALA A 21 -1.88 42.25 10.32
C ALA A 21 -1.99 43.76 10.69
N PRO A 22 -2.97 44.14 11.53
CA PRO A 22 -2.65 44.32 12.96
C PRO A 22 -3.75 43.88 13.95
N ALA A 23 -3.39 43.98 15.23
CA ALA A 23 -4.04 43.44 16.43
C ALA A 23 -5.15 44.29 17.06
N SER A 24 -5.77 43.70 18.10
CA SER A 24 -6.29 44.30 19.33
C SER A 24 -7.74 44.80 19.39
N SER A 25 -8.58 44.18 20.23
CA SER A 25 -9.03 44.72 21.54
C SER A 25 -10.28 43.98 22.09
N ALA A 26 -10.17 43.43 23.30
CA ALA A 26 -11.29 43.29 24.27
C ALA A 26 -11.49 44.67 24.98
N PRO A 27 -12.47 44.93 25.91
CA PRO A 27 -13.40 44.05 26.65
C PRO A 27 -14.86 44.61 26.79
N ALA A 28 -15.77 43.90 27.48
CA ALA A 28 -16.58 44.41 28.61
C ALA A 28 -17.72 43.47 29.04
N HIS A 29 -17.93 43.44 30.36
CA HIS A 29 -18.76 42.57 31.18
C HIS A 29 -20.26 42.90 31.18
N THR A 30 -21.10 41.90 31.48
CA THR A 30 -22.29 42.08 32.35
C THR A 30 -22.52 40.84 33.23
N PRO A 31 -22.70 40.99 34.56
CA PRO A 31 -22.96 39.91 35.51
C PRO A 31 -24.46 39.72 35.81
N VAL A 32 -24.88 38.52 36.21
CA VAL A 32 -26.15 38.26 36.91
C VAL A 32 -25.92 37.30 38.10
N PRO A 33 -26.49 37.57 39.29
CA PRO A 33 -26.26 36.80 40.52
C PRO A 33 -27.29 35.68 40.82
N SER A 34 -26.81 34.58 41.44
CA SER A 34 -27.22 33.80 42.67
C SER A 34 -28.69 33.79 43.18
N PRO A 35 -29.15 32.93 44.14
CA PRO A 35 -28.63 31.69 44.80
C PRO A 35 -29.67 30.50 44.70
N SER A 36 -29.59 29.28 45.27
CA SER A 36 -29.39 28.82 46.66
C SER A 36 -29.56 27.26 46.78
N PRO A 37 -29.30 26.62 47.95
CA PRO A 37 -28.80 25.24 48.11
C PRO A 37 -29.78 24.21 48.76
N MET A 38 -29.36 22.93 48.83
CA MET A 38 -29.42 21.97 49.98
C MET A 38 -29.32 20.49 49.50
N PRO A 39 -29.13 19.47 50.37
CA PRO A 39 -28.01 19.22 51.27
C PRO A 39 -27.42 17.79 51.09
N THR A 40 -26.33 17.56 51.83
CA THR A 40 -25.53 16.33 52.00
C THR A 40 -26.30 15.01 52.20
N THR A 41 -25.74 13.92 51.67
CA THR A 41 -25.77 12.60 52.32
C THR A 41 -24.45 11.89 52.00
N SER A 42 -23.49 12.00 52.93
CA SER A 42 -22.35 11.10 53.05
C SER A 42 -22.82 9.68 53.38
N MET A 43 -22.24 8.66 52.74
CA MET A 43 -22.06 7.29 53.26
C MET A 43 -20.88 6.59 52.52
N PRO A 44 -20.29 5.54 53.12
CA PRO A 44 -18.85 5.28 53.07
C PRO A 44 -18.39 4.22 52.05
N MET A 45 -17.06 4.21 51.84
CA MET A 45 -16.19 3.27 51.13
C MET A 45 -16.76 1.88 50.74
N MET A 46 -16.62 1.53 49.45
CA MET A 46 -16.31 0.18 49.00
C MET A 46 -15.05 0.23 48.11
N PRO A 47 -14.02 -0.61 48.34
CA PRO A 47 -12.97 -0.81 47.36
C PRO A 47 -13.57 -1.57 46.18
N ALA A 48 -13.54 -0.95 44.99
CA ALA A 48 -13.84 -1.66 43.76
C ALA A 48 -12.80 -2.78 43.58
N PRO A 49 -13.22 -4.05 43.40
CA PRO A 49 -12.29 -5.12 43.14
C PRO A 49 -11.58 -4.88 41.80
N SER A 50 -10.27 -5.14 41.83
CA SER A 50 -9.34 -5.07 40.72
C SER A 50 -9.96 -5.35 39.36
N VAL A 51 -9.68 -4.42 38.46
CA VAL A 51 -9.58 -4.59 37.02
C VAL A 51 -9.06 -6.01 36.73
N GLY A 52 -9.97 -6.92 36.38
CA GLY A 52 -9.61 -8.15 35.69
C GLY A 52 -8.89 -7.76 34.40
N PRO A 53 -7.90 -8.54 33.93
CA PRO A 53 -7.18 -8.21 32.73
C PRO A 53 -8.21 -8.02 31.61
N THR A 54 -8.30 -6.78 31.13
CA THR A 54 -8.94 -6.48 29.85
C THR A 54 -8.46 -7.55 28.88
N PRO A 55 -9.34 -8.32 28.21
CA PRO A 55 -8.90 -9.14 27.10
C PRO A 55 -8.35 -8.14 26.10
N THR A 56 -7.02 -8.02 26.06
CA THR A 56 -6.31 -7.43 24.95
C THR A 56 -6.94 -8.06 23.72
N PRO A 57 -7.60 -7.29 22.83
CA PRO A 57 -8.04 -7.86 21.57
C PRO A 57 -6.81 -8.51 20.98
N ALA A 58 -6.88 -9.84 20.77
CA ALA A 58 -5.84 -10.54 20.07
C ALA A 58 -5.61 -9.74 18.80
N SER A 59 -4.46 -9.07 18.71
CA SER A 59 -3.98 -8.54 17.45
C SER A 59 -4.15 -9.72 16.49
N PRO A 60 -4.77 -9.55 15.31
CA PRO A 60 -4.71 -10.58 14.29
C PRO A 60 -3.23 -10.69 13.92
N ALA A 61 -2.48 -11.45 14.71
CA ALA A 61 -1.25 -12.07 14.30
C ALA A 61 -1.70 -12.85 13.09
N ALA A 62 -1.41 -12.30 11.92
CA ALA A 62 -1.52 -13.00 10.66
C ALA A 62 -0.83 -14.34 10.94
N VAL A 63 -1.63 -15.40 11.02
CA VAL A 63 -1.12 -16.73 11.34
C VAL A 63 -0.12 -17.02 10.24
N MET A 64 1.15 -17.04 10.59
CA MET A 64 2.19 -17.31 9.62
C MET A 64 1.91 -18.67 8.98
N PRO A 65 1.81 -18.73 7.64
CA PRO A 65 1.51 -19.96 6.92
C PRO A 65 2.41 -21.13 7.33
N GLU A 66 1.88 -22.35 7.32
CA GLU A 66 2.63 -23.53 7.76
C GLU A 66 3.91 -23.74 6.93
N CYS A 67 3.89 -23.38 5.66
CA CYS A 67 5.06 -23.45 4.79
C CYS A 67 6.19 -22.51 5.21
N LEU A 68 5.86 -21.34 5.76
CA LEU A 68 6.83 -20.40 6.29
C LEU A 68 7.37 -20.84 7.66
N ARG A 69 6.70 -21.76 8.36
CA ARG A 69 7.12 -22.21 9.70
C ARG A 69 8.54 -22.77 9.71
N SER A 70 8.95 -23.45 8.64
CA SER A 70 10.29 -24.03 8.49
C SER A 70 11.39 -22.98 8.32
N ILE A 71 11.07 -21.82 7.74
CA ILE A 71 12.02 -20.71 7.51
C ILE A 71 11.74 -19.49 8.39
N ALA A 72 10.79 -19.58 9.32
CA ALA A 72 10.25 -18.46 10.07
C ALA A 72 11.29 -17.65 10.84
N ALA A 73 12.25 -18.33 11.46
CA ALA A 73 13.31 -17.68 12.21
C ALA A 73 14.24 -16.87 11.30
N GLN A 74 14.62 -17.45 10.16
CA GLN A 74 15.46 -16.80 9.15
C GLN A 74 14.71 -15.65 8.48
N LEU A 75 13.45 -15.86 8.13
CA LEU A 75 12.58 -14.85 7.56
C LEU A 75 12.39 -13.66 8.51
N GLY A 76 12.13 -13.93 9.79
CA GLY A 76 11.99 -12.89 10.81
C GLY A 76 13.26 -12.08 11.01
N GLU A 77 14.43 -12.73 10.97
CA GLU A 77 15.73 -12.05 11.05
C GLU A 77 15.99 -11.18 9.81
N SER A 78 15.76 -11.71 8.60
CA SER A 78 15.89 -10.96 7.34
C SER A 78 14.94 -9.75 7.29
N LEU A 79 13.70 -9.91 7.74
CA LEU A 79 12.73 -8.80 7.81
C LEU A 79 13.13 -7.75 8.84
N THR A 80 13.65 -8.17 10.01
CA THR A 80 14.12 -7.24 11.06
C THR A 80 15.37 -6.48 10.61
N ALA A 81 16.24 -7.13 9.82
CA ALA A 81 17.42 -6.54 9.22
C ALA A 81 17.12 -5.70 7.96
N ALA A 82 15.85 -5.57 7.54
CA ALA A 82 15.43 -4.94 6.28
C ALA A 82 16.06 -5.58 5.02
N ASN A 83 16.50 -6.83 5.11
CA ASN A 83 17.02 -7.61 3.99
C ASN A 83 15.85 -8.23 3.20
N PHE A 84 15.06 -7.40 2.52
CA PHE A 84 13.88 -7.84 1.76
C PHE A 84 14.24 -8.83 0.66
N ASN A 85 15.35 -8.63 -0.02
CA ASN A 85 15.77 -9.48 -1.14
C ASN A 85 15.96 -10.95 -0.71
N GLU A 86 16.66 -11.19 0.40
CA GLU A 86 16.82 -12.54 0.95
C GLU A 86 15.49 -13.11 1.46
N ALA A 87 14.68 -12.30 2.13
CA ALA A 87 13.38 -12.72 2.64
C ALA A 87 12.46 -13.20 1.50
N PHE A 88 12.37 -12.43 0.41
CA PHE A 88 11.59 -12.81 -0.76
C PHE A 88 12.20 -14.01 -1.50
N GLN A 89 13.53 -14.12 -1.62
CA GLN A 89 14.16 -15.31 -2.21
C GLN A 89 13.81 -16.59 -1.44
N GLN A 90 13.86 -16.56 -0.12
CA GLN A 90 13.51 -17.71 0.72
C GLN A 90 12.04 -18.12 0.52
N VAL A 91 11.13 -17.15 0.49
CA VAL A 91 9.70 -17.41 0.31
C VAL A 91 9.39 -17.91 -1.10
N LEU A 92 9.94 -17.28 -2.14
CA LEU A 92 9.75 -17.70 -3.53
C LEU A 92 10.30 -19.11 -3.78
N SER A 93 11.34 -19.52 -3.05
CA SER A 93 11.92 -20.87 -3.11
C SER A 93 10.98 -21.97 -2.63
N LEU A 94 10.00 -21.64 -1.79
CA LEU A 94 8.98 -22.59 -1.33
C LEU A 94 7.87 -22.80 -2.37
N THR A 95 7.78 -21.94 -3.38
CA THR A 95 6.75 -21.96 -4.44
C THR A 95 5.30 -21.94 -3.93
N GLU A 96 5.10 -21.60 -2.65
CA GLU A 96 3.78 -21.53 -2.03
C GLU A 96 3.22 -20.11 -2.10
N LEU A 97 2.12 -19.95 -2.85
CA LEU A 97 1.43 -18.67 -3.02
C LEU A 97 0.98 -18.06 -1.68
N GLU A 98 0.63 -18.88 -0.71
CA GLU A 98 0.16 -18.43 0.61
C GLU A 98 1.27 -17.68 1.37
N GLY A 99 2.51 -18.17 1.32
CA GLY A 99 3.67 -17.50 1.89
C GLY A 99 4.01 -16.18 1.19
N VAL A 100 3.80 -16.12 -0.12
CA VAL A 100 4.05 -14.93 -0.95
C VAL A 100 3.03 -13.84 -0.65
N VAL A 101 1.75 -14.19 -0.57
CA VAL A 101 0.68 -13.27 -0.20
C VAL A 101 0.87 -12.77 1.24
N TYR A 102 1.32 -13.65 2.15
CA TYR A 102 1.70 -13.24 3.51
C TYR A 102 2.82 -12.19 3.50
N MET A 103 3.88 -12.41 2.71
CA MET A 103 4.96 -11.43 2.54
C MET A 103 4.45 -10.12 1.96
N CYS A 104 3.58 -10.16 0.94
CA CYS A 104 2.97 -8.97 0.37
C CYS A 104 2.14 -8.15 1.38
N ARG A 105 1.58 -8.81 2.40
CA ARG A 105 0.84 -8.14 3.49
C ARG A 105 1.75 -7.58 4.58
N THR A 106 2.90 -8.19 4.78
CA THR A 106 3.82 -7.84 5.86
C THR A 106 4.80 -6.76 5.42
N CYS A 107 5.18 -6.77 4.13
CA CYS A 107 6.11 -5.83 3.54
C CYS A 107 5.37 -4.73 2.77
N GLU A 108 5.83 -3.49 2.93
CA GLU A 108 5.33 -2.36 2.16
C GLU A 108 5.96 -2.35 0.76
N PRO A 109 5.17 -2.37 -0.33
CA PRO A 109 5.70 -2.50 -1.68
C PRO A 109 6.61 -1.33 -2.08
N SER A 110 6.28 -0.09 -1.69
CA SER A 110 7.08 1.09 -2.04
C SER A 110 8.47 1.10 -1.39
N ALA A 111 8.63 0.42 -0.24
CA ALA A 111 9.92 0.28 0.44
C ALA A 111 10.70 -0.95 -0.06
N ALA A 112 10.00 -2.06 -0.31
CA ALA A 112 10.64 -3.34 -0.63
C ALA A 112 10.89 -3.54 -2.13
N ALA A 113 9.94 -3.18 -3.01
CA ALA A 113 10.04 -3.41 -4.45
C ALA A 113 11.34 -2.86 -5.12
N PRO A 114 11.80 -1.62 -4.84
CA PRO A 114 13.03 -1.12 -5.46
C PRO A 114 14.32 -1.80 -4.94
N GLU A 115 14.28 -2.39 -3.76
CA GLU A 115 15.42 -3.12 -3.15
C GLU A 115 15.51 -4.57 -3.65
N LEU A 116 14.46 -5.08 -4.31
CA LEU A 116 14.45 -6.42 -4.86
C LEU A 116 15.28 -6.48 -6.14
N SER A 117 16.03 -7.57 -6.30
CA SER A 117 16.67 -7.87 -7.58
C SER A 117 15.61 -8.11 -8.65
N GLN A 118 15.92 -7.76 -9.89
CA GLN A 118 14.99 -7.88 -11.00
C GLN A 118 14.45 -9.30 -11.18
N LEU A 119 15.28 -10.31 -10.98
CA LEU A 119 14.86 -11.72 -11.03
C LEU A 119 13.84 -12.07 -9.94
N VAL A 120 14.06 -11.59 -8.71
CA VAL A 120 13.16 -11.81 -7.57
C VAL A 120 11.84 -11.08 -7.79
N LEU A 121 11.90 -9.83 -8.27
CA LEU A 121 10.74 -9.02 -8.59
C LEU A 121 9.87 -9.66 -9.68
N LEU A 122 10.49 -10.12 -10.77
CA LEU A 122 9.78 -10.80 -11.85
C LEU A 122 9.19 -12.14 -11.42
N SER A 123 9.91 -12.90 -10.59
CA SER A 123 9.42 -14.15 -10.01
C SER A 123 8.20 -13.91 -9.10
N LEU A 124 8.26 -12.87 -8.28
CA LEU A 124 7.14 -12.43 -7.44
C LEU A 124 5.94 -12.06 -8.30
N LEU A 125 6.10 -11.18 -9.30
CA LEU A 125 5.03 -10.78 -10.22
C LEU A 125 4.42 -11.98 -10.95
N SER A 126 5.24 -12.95 -11.37
CA SER A 126 4.76 -14.18 -11.99
C SER A 126 3.91 -15.01 -11.03
N GLN A 127 4.32 -15.15 -9.77
CA GLN A 127 3.55 -15.91 -8.77
C GLN A 127 2.24 -15.19 -8.40
N LEU A 128 2.26 -13.86 -8.29
CA LEU A 128 1.06 -13.06 -8.09
C LEU A 128 0.07 -13.20 -9.26
N ASN A 129 0.58 -13.28 -10.50
CA ASN A 129 -0.26 -13.58 -11.66
C ASN A 129 -0.95 -14.94 -11.55
N THR A 130 -0.21 -15.98 -11.14
CA THR A 130 -0.77 -17.32 -10.90
C THR A 130 -1.84 -17.26 -9.80
N TYR A 131 -1.58 -16.56 -8.70
CA TYR A 131 -2.54 -16.38 -7.62
C TYR A 131 -3.85 -15.72 -8.09
N MET A 132 -3.77 -14.71 -8.95
CA MET A 132 -4.96 -14.08 -9.55
C MET A 132 -5.69 -15.03 -10.50
N GLN A 133 -4.97 -15.78 -11.34
CA GLN A 133 -5.56 -16.74 -12.28
C GLN A 133 -6.24 -17.92 -11.58
N GLU A 134 -5.74 -18.35 -10.42
CA GLU A 134 -6.37 -19.40 -9.62
C GLU A 134 -7.73 -18.99 -9.04
N GLY A 135 -8.15 -17.73 -9.22
CA GLY A 135 -9.44 -17.24 -8.73
C GLY A 135 -9.54 -17.21 -7.20
N LYS A 136 -8.40 -17.36 -6.50
CA LYS A 136 -8.30 -17.28 -5.04
C LYS A 136 -8.42 -15.86 -4.50
N MET A 137 -8.44 -14.87 -5.39
CA MET A 137 -8.62 -13.47 -5.06
C MET A 137 -10.06 -13.23 -4.62
N MET A 138 -10.30 -13.33 -3.31
CA MET A 138 -11.61 -13.05 -2.73
C MET A 138 -11.86 -11.52 -2.69
N PRO A 139 -13.07 -11.08 -3.06
CA PRO A 139 -13.47 -9.68 -3.01
C PRO A 139 -13.25 -8.99 -1.68
N GLY A 140 -12.62 -7.81 -1.67
CA GLY A 140 -12.54 -6.97 -0.49
C GLY A 140 -11.73 -7.56 0.66
N THR A 141 -10.89 -8.56 0.39
CA THR A 141 -9.92 -9.04 1.38
C THR A 141 -8.67 -8.16 1.39
N PRO A 142 -8.00 -8.03 2.55
CA PRO A 142 -6.72 -7.31 2.63
C PRO A 142 -5.63 -7.95 1.75
N GLU A 143 -5.76 -9.25 1.45
CA GLU A 143 -4.88 -9.99 0.55
C GLU A 143 -4.96 -9.47 -0.87
N SER A 144 -6.17 -9.34 -1.41
CA SER A 144 -6.44 -8.80 -2.73
C SER A 144 -5.87 -7.39 -2.90
N SER A 145 -6.06 -6.52 -1.90
CA SER A 145 -5.50 -5.17 -1.92
C SER A 145 -3.98 -5.17 -1.87
N ALA A 146 -3.36 -6.02 -1.04
CA ALA A 146 -1.91 -6.12 -0.94
C ALA A 146 -1.29 -6.63 -2.24
N VAL A 147 -1.87 -7.67 -2.86
CA VAL A 147 -1.43 -8.22 -4.14
C VAL A 147 -1.51 -7.17 -5.25
N LEU A 148 -2.63 -6.45 -5.35
CA LEU A 148 -2.78 -5.40 -6.37
C LEU A 148 -1.79 -4.25 -6.19
N SER A 149 -1.51 -3.86 -4.94
CA SER A 149 -0.50 -2.85 -4.64
C SER A 149 0.89 -3.32 -5.05
N TRP A 150 1.24 -4.58 -4.75
CA TRP A 150 2.50 -5.18 -5.15
C TRP A 150 2.64 -5.33 -6.67
N ILE A 151 1.55 -5.60 -7.40
CA ILE A 151 1.57 -5.63 -8.86
C ILE A 151 1.80 -4.23 -9.44
N ALA A 152 1.16 -3.20 -8.89
CA ALA A 152 1.32 -1.83 -9.35
C ALA A 152 2.77 -1.34 -9.12
N GLU A 153 3.22 -1.40 -7.87
CA GLU A 153 4.57 -0.96 -7.49
C GLU A 153 5.65 -1.84 -8.10
N GLY A 154 5.41 -3.16 -8.14
CA GLY A 154 6.35 -4.10 -8.72
C GLY A 154 6.51 -3.90 -10.21
N ALA A 155 5.45 -3.52 -10.94
CA ALA A 155 5.57 -3.16 -12.34
C ALA A 155 6.36 -1.86 -12.55
N GLU A 156 6.21 -0.87 -11.66
CA GLU A 156 6.99 0.38 -11.70
C GLU A 156 8.47 0.17 -11.34
N ALA A 157 8.76 -0.80 -10.47
CA ALA A 157 10.13 -1.16 -10.09
C ALA A 157 10.85 -2.02 -11.13
N VAL A 158 10.18 -2.52 -12.19
CA VAL A 158 10.85 -3.24 -13.27
C VAL A 158 11.75 -2.28 -14.05
N ASP A 159 13.06 -2.54 -14.05
CA ASP A 159 14.01 -1.76 -14.85
C ASP A 159 13.94 -2.16 -16.33
N PRO A 160 13.56 -1.26 -17.25
CA PRO A 160 13.48 -1.56 -18.68
C PRO A 160 14.84 -1.60 -19.40
N SER A 161 15.89 -1.10 -18.76
CA SER A 161 17.25 -1.08 -19.27
C SER A 161 17.89 -2.48 -19.21
N ASP A 162 17.39 -3.36 -18.35
CA ASP A 162 17.88 -4.72 -18.22
C ASP A 162 17.42 -5.59 -19.40
N GLN A 163 18.29 -5.62 -20.42
CA GLN A 163 18.07 -6.40 -21.64
C GLN A 163 18.02 -7.91 -21.38
N GLN A 164 18.66 -8.42 -20.31
CA GLN A 164 18.72 -9.85 -20.03
C GLN A 164 17.35 -10.38 -19.60
N PHE A 165 16.63 -9.60 -18.77
CA PHE A 165 15.32 -9.98 -18.27
C PHE A 165 14.15 -9.35 -19.04
N SER A 166 14.42 -8.43 -19.98
CA SER A 166 13.40 -7.71 -20.77
C SER A 166 12.35 -8.63 -21.42
N ALA A 167 12.75 -9.74 -22.04
CA ALA A 167 11.83 -10.68 -22.69
C ALA A 167 10.92 -11.39 -21.67
N ALA A 168 11.49 -11.82 -20.53
CA ALA A 168 10.73 -12.43 -19.45
C ALA A 168 9.78 -11.43 -18.79
N ALA A 169 10.27 -10.22 -18.51
CA ALA A 169 9.49 -9.11 -17.98
C ALA A 169 8.29 -8.80 -18.87
N ARG A 170 8.50 -8.72 -20.19
CA ARG A 170 7.42 -8.49 -21.15
C ARG A 170 6.38 -9.60 -21.11
N SER A 171 6.81 -10.86 -21.11
CA SER A 171 5.89 -12.00 -21.05
C SER A 171 5.07 -12.03 -19.74
N ILE A 172 5.70 -11.74 -18.60
CA ILE A 172 5.04 -11.75 -17.29
C ILE A 172 4.05 -10.60 -17.18
N LEU A 173 4.47 -9.39 -17.56
CA LEU A 173 3.61 -8.21 -17.50
C LEU A 173 2.45 -8.28 -18.52
N ASP A 174 2.66 -8.89 -19.69
CA ASP A 174 1.58 -9.10 -20.67
C ASP A 174 0.53 -10.07 -20.11
N GLY A 175 0.98 -11.17 -19.48
CA GLY A 175 0.11 -12.09 -18.75
C GLY A 175 -0.66 -11.40 -17.62
N LEU A 176 0.00 -10.59 -16.79
CA LEU A 176 -0.66 -9.81 -15.74
C LEU A 176 -1.69 -8.84 -16.30
N ASN A 177 -1.36 -8.11 -17.38
CA ASN A 177 -2.27 -7.17 -18.03
C ASN A 177 -3.52 -7.89 -18.55
N GLN A 178 -3.36 -9.07 -19.14
CA GLN A 178 -4.48 -9.89 -19.59
C GLN A 178 -5.36 -10.31 -18.40
N THR A 179 -4.78 -10.90 -17.35
CA THR A 179 -5.50 -11.32 -16.14
C THR A 179 -6.25 -10.15 -15.48
N LEU A 180 -5.62 -8.97 -15.37
CA LEU A 180 -6.23 -7.77 -14.80
C LEU A 180 -7.38 -7.26 -15.66
N ARG A 181 -7.26 -7.29 -17.00
CA ARG A 181 -8.35 -6.94 -17.91
C ARG A 181 -9.51 -7.92 -17.81
N ASP A 182 -9.23 -9.21 -17.76
CA ASP A 182 -10.25 -10.23 -17.58
C ASP A 182 -11.00 -10.00 -16.26
N THR A 183 -10.27 -9.69 -15.17
CA THR A 183 -10.85 -9.33 -13.87
C THR A 183 -11.76 -8.09 -13.97
N LEU A 184 -11.32 -7.03 -14.67
CA LEU A 184 -12.13 -5.82 -14.89
C LEU A 184 -13.40 -6.09 -15.69
N THR A 185 -13.36 -7.00 -16.66
CA THR A 185 -14.54 -7.37 -17.47
C THR A 185 -15.49 -8.32 -16.75
N SER A 186 -14.96 -9.15 -15.86
CA SER A 186 -15.71 -10.18 -15.16
C SER A 186 -16.61 -9.60 -14.05
N VAL A 187 -16.16 -8.54 -13.35
CA VAL A 187 -16.93 -8.00 -12.20
C VAL A 187 -16.94 -6.46 -12.16
N PRO A 188 -17.85 -5.80 -12.91
CA PRO A 188 -18.05 -4.35 -12.76
C PRO A 188 -18.69 -4.03 -11.40
N GLY A 189 -18.10 -3.08 -10.65
CA GLY A 189 -18.64 -2.60 -9.36
C GLY A 189 -18.00 -3.19 -8.10
N HIS A 190 -16.88 -3.89 -8.25
CA HIS A 190 -16.14 -4.49 -7.13
C HIS A 190 -15.43 -3.45 -6.25
N ALA A 191 -15.28 -3.73 -4.95
CA ALA A 191 -14.54 -2.86 -4.01
C ALA A 191 -13.10 -2.60 -4.51
N ASP A 192 -12.48 -3.61 -5.11
CA ASP A 192 -11.11 -3.56 -5.63
C ASP A 192 -11.03 -3.00 -7.06
N TYR A 193 -12.14 -2.64 -7.71
CA TYR A 193 -12.16 -2.24 -9.12
C TYR A 193 -11.20 -1.10 -9.45
N ASN A 194 -11.13 -0.08 -8.58
CA ASN A 194 -10.21 1.04 -8.76
C ASN A 194 -8.74 0.61 -8.57
N ALA A 195 -8.47 -0.34 -7.68
CA ALA A 195 -7.13 -0.88 -7.46
C ALA A 195 -6.71 -1.74 -8.67
N VAL A 196 -7.56 -2.66 -9.14
CA VAL A 196 -7.32 -3.47 -10.35
C VAL A 196 -7.04 -2.57 -11.56
N ARG A 197 -7.85 -1.52 -11.74
CA ARG A 197 -7.66 -0.55 -12.84
C ARG A 197 -6.33 0.21 -12.70
N ARG A 198 -5.93 0.58 -11.49
CA ARG A 198 -4.63 1.25 -11.24
C ARG A 198 -3.48 0.32 -11.57
N SER A 199 -3.50 -0.92 -11.06
CA SER A 199 -2.48 -1.93 -11.33
C SER A 199 -2.39 -2.23 -12.83
N ALA A 200 -3.53 -2.33 -13.53
CA ALA A 200 -3.55 -2.54 -14.98
C ALA A 200 -2.89 -1.39 -15.75
N MET A 201 -3.10 -0.15 -15.32
CA MET A 201 -2.43 1.02 -15.92
C MET A 201 -0.93 1.03 -15.66
N ALA A 202 -0.49 0.71 -14.43
CA ALA A 202 0.92 0.62 -14.08
C ALA A 202 1.64 -0.46 -14.91
N VAL A 203 1.07 -1.67 -14.98
CA VAL A 203 1.57 -2.77 -15.80
C VAL A 203 1.63 -2.39 -17.29
N HIS A 204 0.61 -1.70 -17.80
CA HIS A 204 0.59 -1.24 -19.19
C HIS A 204 1.69 -0.19 -19.49
N LEU A 205 1.96 0.73 -18.55
CA LEU A 205 3.05 1.69 -18.68
C LEU A 205 4.41 1.00 -18.66
N ALA A 206 4.61 0.04 -17.76
CA ALA A 206 5.83 -0.76 -17.70
C ALA A 206 6.07 -1.56 -18.99
N LEU A 207 5.03 -2.19 -19.54
CA LEU A 207 5.08 -2.87 -20.84
C LEU A 207 5.47 -1.96 -22.01
N ARG A 208 5.13 -0.67 -21.93
CA ARG A 208 5.47 0.31 -22.96
C ARG A 208 6.92 0.80 -22.83
N ALA A 209 7.48 0.72 -21.64
CA ALA A 209 8.87 1.10 -21.37
C ALA A 209 9.86 0.01 -21.80
N LEU A 210 9.43 -1.26 -21.82
CA LEU A 210 10.15 -2.43 -22.33
C LEU A 210 10.11 -2.53 -23.86
#